data_AF-A0A1V4XPE9-F1
#
_entry.id   AF-A0A1V4XPE9-F1
#
_cell.length_a   1.000
_cell.length_b   1.000
_cell.length_c   1.000
_cell.angle_alpha   90.00
_cell.angle_beta   90.00
_cell.angle_gamma   90.00
#
_symmetry.space_group_name_H-M   'P 1'
#
loop_
_entity.id
_entity.type
_entity.pdbx_description
1 polymer ?
#
loop_
_entity_poly.entity_id
_entity_poly.type
_entity_poly.pdbx_seq_one_letter_code
_entity_poly.pdbx_strand_id
1 'polypeptide(L)'
;MSEKHWQFYTAATSVLAVLVSVYCLSEDIQGVFVHLYYIPILIASYRYRERGLLLSLFLVMVYLLLVFFHFPGDAQVLIESLIRGFALMAIAVIISVLSGRIQAHFDALQREIDGHKKTEEALRQSESRYMELSITDDLTGLFNQRHFYNLLQAEIERTERYGRPLSLLLLDIDDFKHFNDTYGHMEGDRVLERIGATIQRCIRRTDWAFRYGGEEFTVFMPETEGDQAEVVAERIRAEFAAERFRPVPGREVAKTVSIGIASYRPGEDMKDFINRADRFMYEAKKRGKNQVCSSA
;
A
#
# COMPACT_ATOMS: atom_id res chain seq x y z
N MET A 1 -5.11 18.49 38.60
CA MET A 1 -4.45 19.50 37.73
C MET A 1 -3.66 18.74 36.66
N SER A 2 -3.93 18.90 35.36
CA SER A 2 -3.24 18.11 34.33
C SER A 2 -1.79 18.57 34.14
N GLU A 3 -0.91 17.70 33.65
CA GLU A 3 0.53 17.95 33.40
C GLU A 3 0.80 19.24 32.60
N LYS A 4 -0.10 19.60 31.67
CA LYS A 4 -0.07 20.86 30.90
C LYS A 4 -0.23 22.12 31.77
N HIS A 5 -0.89 22.02 32.93
CA HIS A 5 -1.04 23.14 33.87
C HIS A 5 0.28 23.41 34.60
N TRP A 6 0.99 22.37 35.02
CA TRP A 6 2.28 22.54 35.69
C TRP A 6 3.32 23.18 34.78
N GLN A 7 3.40 22.75 33.51
CA GLN A 7 4.29 23.36 32.51
C GLN A 7 3.97 24.84 32.22
N PHE A 8 2.70 25.24 32.33
CA PHE A 8 2.28 26.63 32.17
C PHE A 8 2.80 27.50 33.32
N TYR A 9 2.54 27.10 34.56
CA TYR A 9 2.95 27.87 35.73
C TYR A 9 4.46 27.91 35.87
N THR A 10 5.17 26.81 35.60
CA THR A 10 6.63 26.77 35.67
C THR A 10 7.26 27.72 34.65
N ALA A 11 6.83 27.68 33.39
CA ALA A 11 7.32 28.59 32.36
C ALA A 11 7.02 30.06 32.70
N ALA A 12 5.81 30.36 33.18
CA ALA A 12 5.43 31.71 33.60
C ALA A 12 6.28 32.21 34.78
N THR A 13 6.54 31.36 35.79
CA THR A 13 7.38 31.72 36.94
C THR A 13 8.85 31.86 36.59
N SER A 14 9.38 31.02 35.69
CA SER A 14 10.79 31.08 35.28
C SER A 14 11.07 32.34 34.45
N VAL A 15 10.15 32.71 33.57
CA VAL A 15 10.21 33.99 32.84
C VAL A 15 10.18 35.16 33.81
N LEU A 16 9.21 35.18 34.73
CA LEU A 16 9.06 36.27 35.70
C LEU A 16 10.32 36.40 36.56
N ALA A 17 10.91 35.29 36.99
CA ALA A 17 12.14 35.25 37.76
C ALA A 17 13.33 35.84 36.99
N VAL A 18 13.54 35.43 35.72
CA VAL A 18 14.64 35.97 34.89
C VAL A 18 14.47 37.47 34.66
N LEU A 19 13.25 37.93 34.40
CA LEU A 19 12.96 39.34 34.16
C LEU A 19 13.17 40.20 35.41
N VAL A 20 12.79 39.71 36.60
CA VAL A 20 13.05 40.38 37.87
C VAL A 20 14.55 40.37 38.22
N SER A 21 15.24 39.24 38.03
CA SER A 21 16.67 39.13 38.31
C SER A 21 17.51 40.06 37.43
N VAL A 22 17.18 40.17 36.14
CA VAL A 22 17.90 41.06 35.21
C VAL A 22 17.58 42.53 35.47
N TYR A 23 16.35 42.86 35.86
CA TYR A 23 15.96 44.21 36.27
C TYR A 23 16.78 44.71 37.49
N CYS A 24 17.12 43.82 38.43
CA CYS A 24 17.91 44.16 39.62
C CYS A 24 19.42 44.33 39.35
N LEU A 25 19.95 43.97 38.18
CA LEU A 25 21.40 43.80 37.96
C LEU A 25 22.10 44.91 37.17
N SER A 26 21.40 45.85 36.52
CA SER A 26 22.07 46.94 35.79
C SER A 26 21.18 48.18 35.61
N GLU A 27 21.69 49.37 35.91
CA GLU A 27 20.99 50.66 35.68
C GLU A 27 21.07 51.14 34.21
N ASP A 28 22.16 50.84 33.50
CA ASP A 28 22.40 51.37 32.14
C ASP A 28 21.68 50.62 30.99
N ILE A 29 21.14 49.41 31.22
CA ILE A 29 20.61 48.53 30.15
C ILE A 29 19.08 48.34 30.25
N GLN A 30 18.43 49.03 31.20
CA GLN A 30 17.04 48.77 31.59
C GLN A 30 16.02 48.96 30.45
N GLY A 31 16.27 49.88 29.52
CA GLY A 31 15.39 50.13 28.37
C GLY A 31 15.27 48.95 27.38
N VAL A 32 16.34 48.17 27.20
CA VAL A 32 16.35 47.01 26.28
C VAL A 32 15.64 45.81 26.91
N PHE A 33 15.81 45.61 28.22
CA PHE A 33 15.24 44.48 28.94
C PHE A 33 13.72 44.57 29.11
N VAL A 34 13.17 45.79 29.14
CA VAL A 34 11.72 46.02 29.08
C VAL A 34 11.07 45.37 27.85
N HIS A 35 11.77 45.33 26.71
CA HIS A 35 11.25 44.70 25.50
C HIS A 35 11.25 43.16 25.54
N LEU A 36 12.02 42.54 26.45
CA LEU A 36 11.98 41.10 26.64
C LEU A 36 10.67 40.62 27.30
N TYR A 37 9.90 41.51 27.94
CA TYR A 37 8.56 41.20 28.46
C TYR A 37 7.56 40.85 27.34
N TYR A 38 7.83 41.22 26.09
CA TYR A 38 6.92 40.97 24.98
C TYR A 38 6.89 39.49 24.58
N ILE A 39 8.04 38.82 24.63
CA ILE A 39 8.18 37.42 24.19
C ILE A 39 7.27 36.47 25.00
N PRO A 40 7.25 36.51 26.34
CA PRO A 40 6.37 35.67 27.15
C PRO A 40 4.89 35.94 26.97
N ILE A 41 4.50 37.21 26.80
CA ILE A 41 3.11 37.62 26.54
C ILE A 41 2.61 36.97 25.24
N LEU A 42 3.43 37.03 24.18
CA LEU A 42 3.10 36.44 22.88
C LEU A 42 3.06 34.90 22.94
N ILE A 43 4.03 34.26 23.61
CA ILE A 43 4.06 32.80 23.79
C ILE A 43 2.86 32.33 24.62
N ALA A 44 2.53 33.04 25.71
CA ALA A 44 1.39 32.72 26.56
C ALA A 44 0.08 32.77 25.76
N SER A 45 -0.10 33.82 24.98
CA SER A 45 -1.27 34.04 24.13
C SER A 45 -1.41 32.98 23.05
N TYR A 46 -0.31 32.56 22.42
CA TYR A 46 -0.32 31.51 21.40
C TYR A 46 -0.67 30.13 21.97
N ARG A 47 -0.06 29.74 23.10
CA ARG A 47 -0.09 28.37 23.62
C ARG A 47 -1.27 28.08 24.55
N TYR A 48 -1.79 29.09 25.26
CA TYR A 48 -2.76 28.87 26.36
C TYR A 48 -4.10 29.59 26.16
N ARG A 49 -4.34 30.16 24.97
CA ARG A 49 -5.61 30.76 24.54
C ARG A 49 -6.18 31.72 25.58
N GLU A 50 -7.35 31.45 26.16
CA GLU A 50 -8.01 32.32 27.14
C GLU A 50 -7.21 32.47 28.45
N ARG A 51 -6.54 31.40 28.88
CA ARG A 51 -5.64 31.46 30.06
C ARG A 51 -4.34 32.19 29.76
N GLY A 52 -3.90 32.11 28.50
CA GLY A 52 -2.78 32.87 27.98
C GLY A 52 -3.03 34.38 28.00
N LEU A 53 -4.27 34.80 27.73
CA LEU A 53 -4.68 36.21 27.79
C LEU A 53 -4.69 36.75 29.21
N LEU A 54 -5.17 35.97 30.19
CA LEU A 54 -5.12 36.37 31.60
C LEU A 54 -3.68 36.55 32.10
N LEU A 55 -2.78 35.63 31.73
CA LEU A 55 -1.37 35.76 32.05
C LEU A 55 -0.72 36.95 31.34
N SER A 56 -1.07 37.18 30.08
CA SER A 56 -0.59 38.33 29.30
C SER A 56 -1.02 39.64 29.94
N LEU A 57 -2.28 39.76 30.36
CA LEU A 57 -2.80 40.91 31.09
C LEU A 57 -2.06 41.13 32.41
N PHE A 58 -1.83 40.06 33.17
CA PHE A 58 -1.07 40.12 34.42
C PHE A 58 0.37 40.62 34.19
N LEU A 59 1.07 40.11 33.17
CA LEU A 59 2.43 40.53 32.85
C LEU A 59 2.50 41.99 32.37
N VAL A 60 1.51 42.45 31.60
CA VAL A 60 1.40 43.87 31.22
C VAL A 60 1.15 44.75 32.45
N MET A 61 0.31 44.31 33.39
CA MET A 61 0.08 45.04 34.64
C MET A 61 1.33 45.14 35.50
N VAL A 62 2.09 44.04 35.64
CA VAL A 62 3.39 44.05 36.34
C VAL A 62 4.38 44.98 35.67
N TYR A 63 4.45 44.96 34.33
CA TYR A 63 5.30 45.88 33.57
C TYR A 63 4.95 47.36 33.83
N LEU A 64 3.66 47.72 33.78
CA LEU A 64 3.22 49.09 34.04
C LEU A 64 3.52 49.54 35.47
N LEU A 65 3.38 48.64 36.46
CA LEU A 65 3.75 48.92 37.85
C LEU A 65 5.24 49.18 38.00
N LEU A 66 6.10 48.36 37.38
CA LEU A 66 7.55 48.54 37.43
C LEU A 66 7.96 49.89 36.83
N VAL A 67 7.40 50.26 35.67
CA VAL A 67 7.66 51.56 35.04
C VAL A 67 7.22 52.72 35.94
N PHE A 68 6.03 52.64 36.54
CA PHE A 68 5.50 53.68 37.41
C PHE A 68 6.37 53.95 38.64
N PHE A 69 6.89 52.89 39.27
CA PHE A 69 7.76 53.03 40.45
C PHE A 69 9.18 53.49 40.10
N HIS A 70 9.68 53.14 38.92
CA HIS A 70 11.05 53.47 38.52
C HIS A 70 11.18 54.90 37.98
N PHE A 71 10.17 55.39 37.27
CA PHE A 71 10.15 56.75 36.69
C PHE A 71 9.06 57.60 37.34
N PRO A 72 9.14 57.90 38.65
CA PRO A 72 8.11 58.65 39.34
C PRO A 72 8.04 60.08 38.82
N GLY A 73 6.87 60.51 38.33
CA GLY A 73 6.61 61.88 37.88
C GLY A 73 6.91 62.17 36.41
N ASP A 74 7.43 61.20 35.64
CA ASP A 74 7.61 61.33 34.19
C ASP A 74 6.34 60.90 33.44
N ALA A 75 5.46 61.87 33.16
CA ALA A 75 4.20 61.61 32.48
C ALA A 75 4.38 61.09 31.04
N GLN A 76 5.47 61.46 30.36
CA GLN A 76 5.70 61.07 28.98
C GLN A 76 6.04 59.58 28.89
N VAL A 77 6.93 59.09 29.76
CA VAL A 77 7.28 57.67 29.85
C VAL A 77 6.05 56.81 30.19
N LEU A 78 5.21 57.29 31.13
CA LEU A 78 3.99 56.57 31.51
C LEU A 78 2.98 56.44 30.36
N ILE A 79 2.77 57.51 29.57
CA ILE A 79 1.87 57.49 28.41
C ILE A 79 2.39 56.52 27.34
N GLU A 80 3.69 56.56 27.02
CA GLU A 80 4.28 55.64 26.05
C GLU A 80 4.14 54.16 26.47
N SER A 81 4.37 53.86 27.75
CA SER A 81 4.23 52.51 28.28
C SER A 81 2.78 52.01 28.25
N LEU A 82 1.80 52.88 28.49
CA LEU A 82 0.38 52.53 28.34
C LEU A 82 0.04 52.20 26.88
N ILE A 83 0.47 53.02 25.92
CA ILE A 83 0.25 52.77 24.48
C ILE A 83 0.84 51.41 24.08
N ARG A 84 2.08 51.12 24.50
CA ARG A 84 2.74 49.83 24.23
C ARG A 84 1.99 48.66 24.88
N GLY A 85 1.54 48.80 26.13
CA GLY A 85 0.76 47.78 26.83
C GLY A 85 -0.55 47.44 26.12
N PHE A 86 -1.30 48.45 25.66
CA PHE A 86 -2.52 48.25 24.87
C PHE A 86 -2.23 47.56 23.53
N ALA A 87 -1.17 47.98 22.82
CA ALA A 87 -0.78 47.36 21.56
C ALA A 87 -0.43 45.87 21.73
N LEU A 88 0.30 45.51 22.79
CA LEU A 88 0.62 44.11 23.11
C LEU A 88 -0.62 43.29 23.44
N MET A 89 -1.56 43.85 24.20
CA MET A 89 -2.82 43.17 24.50
C MET A 89 -3.68 42.96 23.25
N ALA A 90 -3.71 43.92 22.33
CA ALA A 90 -4.40 43.75 21.06
C ALA A 90 -3.78 42.62 20.22
N ILE A 91 -2.44 42.58 20.12
CA ILE A 91 -1.71 41.51 19.41
C ILE A 91 -1.95 40.14 20.09
N ALA A 92 -1.89 40.09 21.42
CA ALA A 92 -2.15 38.89 22.21
C ALA A 92 -3.55 38.30 21.93
N VAL A 93 -4.58 39.15 21.89
CA VAL A 93 -5.96 38.76 21.55
C VAL A 93 -6.03 38.21 20.12
N ILE A 94 -5.42 38.89 19.15
CA ILE A 94 -5.39 38.42 17.74
C ILE A 94 -4.73 37.04 17.63
N ILE A 95 -3.55 36.87 18.24
CA ILE A 95 -2.81 35.60 18.23
C ILE A 95 -3.63 34.48 18.88
N SER A 96 -4.26 34.74 20.02
CA SER A 96 -5.08 33.76 20.73
C SER A 96 -6.28 33.29 19.89
N VAL A 97 -6.96 34.22 19.21
CA VAL A 97 -8.09 33.90 18.32
C VAL A 97 -7.64 33.13 17.08
N LEU A 98 -6.56 33.56 16.43
CA LEU A 98 -6.01 32.90 15.24
C LEU A 98 -5.50 31.50 15.55
N SER A 99 -4.74 31.33 16.63
CA SER A 99 -4.25 30.02 17.11
C SER A 99 -5.41 29.04 17.33
N GLY A 100 -6.50 29.49 17.98
CA GLY A 100 -7.70 28.68 18.16
C GLY A 100 -8.36 28.24 16.85
N ARG A 101 -8.44 29.12 15.84
CA ARG A 101 -9.00 28.77 14.52
C ARG A 101 -8.10 27.80 13.75
N ILE A 102 -6.78 28.02 13.79
CA ILE A 102 -5.79 27.15 13.14
C ILE A 102 -5.86 25.75 13.72
N GLN A 103 -5.89 25.63 15.06
CA GLN A 103 -5.98 24.32 15.71
C GLN A 103 -7.28 23.60 15.34
N ALA A 104 -8.42 24.31 15.33
CA ALA A 104 -9.69 23.72 14.94
C ALA A 104 -9.72 23.23 13.47
N HIS A 105 -9.13 24.00 12.55
CA HIS A 105 -8.98 23.58 11.16
C HIS A 105 -8.02 22.39 11.02
N PHE A 106 -6.90 22.39 11.74
CA PHE A 106 -5.96 21.27 11.74
C PHE A 106 -6.61 19.99 12.25
N ASP A 107 -7.36 20.06 13.35
CA ASP A 107 -8.10 18.93 13.92
C ASP A 107 -9.23 18.44 13.00
N ALA A 108 -9.84 19.33 12.20
CA ALA A 108 -10.82 18.95 11.19
C ALA A 108 -10.15 18.23 10.01
N LEU A 109 -9.03 18.76 9.52
CA LEU A 109 -8.26 18.16 8.41
C LEU A 109 -7.71 16.78 8.78
N GLN A 110 -7.20 16.62 10.01
CA GLN A 110 -6.74 15.32 10.50
C GLN A 110 -7.87 14.28 10.52
N ARG A 111 -9.07 14.67 10.99
CA ARG A 111 -10.23 13.78 10.98
C ARG A 111 -10.65 13.37 9.56
N GLU A 112 -10.56 14.28 8.60
CA GLU A 112 -10.85 13.98 7.19
C GLU A 112 -9.82 13.00 6.59
N ILE A 113 -8.53 13.25 6.82
CA ILE A 113 -7.45 12.34 6.39
C ILE A 113 -7.61 10.95 7.00
N ASP A 114 -7.90 10.86 8.29
CA ASP A 114 -8.13 9.58 8.97
C ASP A 114 -9.38 8.86 8.45
N GLY A 115 -10.43 9.62 8.10
CA GLY A 115 -11.64 9.09 7.47
C GLY A 115 -11.36 8.51 6.09
N HIS A 116 -10.61 9.22 5.26
CA HIS A 116 -10.19 8.73 3.94
C HIS A 116 -9.34 7.47 4.03
N LYS A 117 -8.35 7.43 4.92
CA LYS A 117 -7.50 6.24 5.13
C LYS A 117 -8.30 5.01 5.50
N LYS A 118 -9.23 5.14 6.45
CA LYS A 118 -10.11 4.01 6.86
C LYS A 118 -10.98 3.52 5.71
N THR A 119 -11.48 4.43 4.89
CA THR A 119 -12.30 4.08 3.72
C THR A 119 -11.47 3.35 2.67
N GLU A 120 -10.24 3.82 2.41
CA GLU A 120 -9.30 3.17 1.49
C GLU A 120 -8.92 1.76 1.98
N GLU A 121 -8.65 1.60 3.28
CA GLU A 121 -8.38 0.29 3.88
C GLU A 121 -9.57 -0.67 3.75
N ALA A 122 -10.79 -0.19 4.01
CA ALA A 122 -12.00 -1.00 3.88
C ALA A 122 -12.25 -1.41 2.41
N LEU A 123 -12.00 -0.51 1.46
CA LEU A 123 -12.09 -0.81 0.02
C LEU A 123 -11.08 -1.90 -0.37
N ARG A 124 -9.80 -1.75 0.00
CA ARG A 124 -8.76 -2.75 -0.27
C ARG A 124 -9.07 -4.12 0.32
N GLN A 125 -9.65 -4.16 1.52
CA GLN A 125 -10.09 -5.42 2.12
C GLN A 125 -11.24 -6.06 1.33
N SER A 126 -12.20 -5.26 0.87
CA SER A 126 -13.29 -5.75 0.03
C SER A 126 -12.77 -6.28 -1.31
N GLU A 127 -11.89 -5.54 -1.99
CA GLU A 127 -11.25 -5.98 -3.23
C GLU A 127 -10.48 -7.29 -3.03
N SER A 128 -9.70 -7.39 -1.95
CA SER A 128 -8.97 -8.61 -1.62
C SER A 128 -9.91 -9.80 -1.38
N ARG A 129 -11.04 -9.58 -0.72
CA ARG A 129 -12.08 -10.61 -0.52
C ARG A 129 -12.76 -11.00 -1.84
N TYR A 130 -13.01 -10.05 -2.74
CA TYR A 130 -13.53 -10.37 -4.07
C TYR A 130 -12.53 -11.17 -4.88
N MET A 131 -11.24 -10.82 -4.83
CA MET A 131 -10.17 -11.58 -5.46
C MET A 131 -10.05 -12.99 -4.85
N GLU A 132 -10.29 -13.13 -3.54
CA GLU A 132 -10.33 -14.42 -2.87
C GLU A 132 -11.51 -15.30 -3.32
N LEU A 133 -12.64 -14.68 -3.65
CA LEU A 133 -13.81 -15.37 -4.16
C LEU A 133 -13.79 -15.57 -5.69
N SER A 134 -12.90 -14.87 -6.40
CA SER A 134 -12.74 -15.06 -7.83
C SER A 134 -12.25 -16.48 -8.11
N ILE A 135 -12.89 -17.15 -9.06
CA ILE A 135 -12.47 -18.46 -9.56
C ILE A 135 -11.63 -18.35 -10.84
N THR A 136 -11.57 -17.15 -11.43
CA THR A 136 -10.86 -16.87 -12.69
C THR A 136 -9.60 -16.03 -12.45
N ASP A 137 -8.65 -16.15 -13.37
CA ASP A 137 -7.49 -15.28 -13.53
C ASP A 137 -7.84 -14.16 -14.50
N ASP A 138 -7.73 -12.90 -14.03
CA ASP A 138 -8.20 -11.73 -14.79
C ASP A 138 -7.41 -11.47 -16.07
N LEU A 139 -6.14 -11.89 -16.10
CA LEU A 139 -5.28 -11.68 -17.27
C LEU A 139 -5.63 -12.65 -18.39
N THR A 140 -5.75 -13.94 -18.08
CA THR A 140 -5.88 -14.99 -19.10
C THR A 140 -7.32 -15.43 -19.35
N GLY A 141 -8.25 -15.08 -18.46
CA GLY A 141 -9.63 -15.54 -18.49
C GLY A 141 -9.80 -17.04 -18.18
N LEU A 142 -8.71 -17.73 -17.83
CA LEU A 142 -8.74 -19.11 -17.36
C LEU A 142 -9.16 -19.17 -15.89
N PHE A 143 -9.41 -20.37 -15.37
CA PHE A 143 -9.58 -20.55 -13.94
C PHE A 143 -8.25 -20.37 -13.20
N ASN A 144 -8.30 -19.96 -11.94
CA ASN A 144 -7.10 -19.77 -11.13
C ASN A 144 -6.66 -21.06 -10.41
N GLN A 145 -5.44 -21.04 -9.88
CA GLN A 145 -4.85 -22.16 -9.15
C GLN A 145 -5.71 -22.66 -7.98
N ARG A 146 -6.41 -21.78 -7.26
CA ARG A 146 -7.28 -22.19 -6.16
C ARG A 146 -8.44 -23.05 -6.68
N HIS A 147 -9.04 -22.64 -7.79
CA HIS A 147 -10.13 -23.40 -8.40
C HIS A 147 -9.67 -24.75 -8.96
N PHE A 148 -8.43 -24.82 -9.46
CA PHE A 148 -7.81 -26.06 -9.94
C PHE A 148 -7.84 -27.17 -8.90
N TYR A 149 -7.32 -26.93 -7.69
CA TYR A 149 -7.28 -27.97 -6.65
C TYR A 149 -8.69 -28.45 -6.25
N ASN A 150 -9.64 -27.53 -6.14
CA ASN A 150 -11.02 -27.86 -5.77
C ASN A 150 -11.68 -28.76 -6.81
N LEU A 151 -11.54 -28.43 -8.10
CA LEU A 151 -12.14 -29.21 -9.18
C LEU A 151 -11.42 -30.52 -9.44
N LEU A 152 -10.08 -30.53 -9.39
CA LEU A 152 -9.30 -31.73 -9.62
C LEU A 152 -9.59 -32.79 -8.54
N GLN A 153 -9.69 -32.38 -7.27
CA GLN A 153 -10.05 -33.29 -6.18
C GLN A 153 -11.41 -33.95 -6.41
N ALA A 154 -12.42 -33.16 -6.81
CA ALA A 154 -13.75 -33.66 -7.10
C ALA A 154 -13.76 -34.61 -8.32
N GLU A 155 -12.94 -34.33 -9.34
CA GLU A 155 -12.85 -35.19 -10.52
C GLU A 155 -12.08 -36.48 -10.24
N ILE A 156 -11.05 -36.47 -9.40
CA ILE A 156 -10.36 -37.67 -8.92
C ILE A 156 -11.35 -38.61 -8.21
N GLU A 157 -12.16 -38.08 -7.28
CA GLU A 157 -13.19 -38.86 -6.58
C GLU A 157 -14.22 -39.47 -7.54
N ARG A 158 -14.52 -38.76 -8.63
CA ARG A 158 -15.41 -39.23 -9.69
C ARG A 158 -14.77 -40.34 -10.52
N THR A 159 -13.50 -40.17 -10.89
CA THR A 159 -12.71 -41.18 -11.61
C THR A 159 -12.57 -42.46 -10.79
N GLU A 160 -12.25 -42.36 -9.50
CA GLU A 160 -12.21 -43.49 -8.56
C GLU A 160 -13.53 -44.26 -8.53
N ARG A 161 -14.66 -43.54 -8.49
CA ARG A 161 -15.99 -44.15 -8.40
C ARG A 161 -16.41 -44.86 -9.68
N TYR A 162 -16.12 -44.28 -10.84
CA TYR A 162 -16.67 -44.75 -12.13
C TYR A 162 -15.64 -45.47 -13.00
N GLY A 163 -14.36 -45.48 -12.63
CA GLY A 163 -13.29 -46.09 -13.42
C GLY A 163 -13.04 -45.40 -14.76
N ARG A 164 -13.41 -44.11 -14.90
CA ARG A 164 -13.23 -43.34 -16.14
C ARG A 164 -11.84 -42.71 -16.17
N PRO A 165 -11.15 -42.71 -17.33
CA PRO A 165 -9.80 -42.17 -17.42
C PRO A 165 -9.79 -40.66 -17.15
N LEU A 166 -8.70 -40.16 -16.59
CA LEU A 166 -8.47 -38.75 -16.31
C LEU A 166 -7.02 -38.43 -16.64
N SER A 167 -6.79 -37.40 -17.45
CA SER A 167 -5.44 -36.93 -17.78
C SER A 167 -5.23 -35.50 -17.35
N LEU A 168 -4.00 -35.19 -16.95
CA LEU A 168 -3.52 -33.88 -16.52
C LEU A 168 -2.33 -33.46 -17.38
N LEU A 169 -2.42 -32.25 -17.92
CA LEU A 169 -1.32 -31.54 -18.57
C LEU A 169 -0.81 -30.46 -17.61
N LEU A 170 0.51 -30.38 -17.46
CA LEU A 170 1.19 -29.22 -16.88
C LEU A 170 2.05 -28.58 -17.97
N LEU A 171 1.89 -27.27 -18.16
CA LEU A 171 2.50 -26.50 -19.22
C LEU A 171 3.30 -25.35 -18.62
N ASP A 172 4.46 -25.04 -19.21
CA ASP A 172 5.25 -23.87 -18.84
C ASP A 172 5.87 -23.22 -20.08
N ILE A 173 5.78 -21.89 -20.14
CA ILE A 173 6.27 -21.10 -21.28
C ILE A 173 7.81 -21.03 -21.25
N ASP A 174 8.41 -21.50 -22.34
CA ASP A 174 9.86 -21.57 -22.47
C ASP A 174 10.51 -20.17 -22.49
N ASP A 175 11.51 -19.99 -21.62
CA ASP A 175 12.31 -18.77 -21.51
C ASP A 175 11.47 -17.51 -21.27
N PHE A 176 10.34 -17.62 -20.56
CA PHE A 176 9.43 -16.49 -20.34
C PHE A 176 10.10 -15.34 -19.59
N LYS A 177 10.83 -15.64 -18.51
CA LYS A 177 11.62 -14.63 -17.78
C LYS A 177 12.55 -13.83 -18.70
N HIS A 178 13.30 -14.50 -19.58
CA HIS A 178 14.19 -13.81 -20.52
C HIS A 178 13.44 -12.88 -21.47
N PHE A 179 12.24 -13.25 -21.89
CA PHE A 179 11.38 -12.41 -22.72
C PHE A 179 10.89 -11.17 -21.96
N ASN A 180 10.46 -11.33 -20.70
CA ASN A 180 10.08 -10.20 -19.85
C ASN A 180 11.25 -9.26 -19.59
N ASP A 181 12.43 -9.81 -19.30
CA ASP A 181 13.64 -9.02 -19.07
C ASP A 181 14.05 -8.24 -20.33
N THR A 182 13.72 -8.74 -21.52
CA THR A 182 14.08 -8.11 -22.80
C THR A 182 13.04 -7.08 -23.29
N TYR A 183 11.75 -7.37 -23.13
CA TYR A 183 10.66 -6.59 -23.75
C TYR A 183 9.70 -5.93 -22.73
N GLY A 184 9.89 -6.21 -21.44
CA GLY A 184 9.06 -5.69 -20.36
C GLY A 184 7.82 -6.55 -20.07
N HIS A 185 7.29 -6.38 -18.85
CA HIS A 185 6.16 -7.17 -18.35
C HIS A 185 4.88 -7.02 -19.18
N MET A 186 4.62 -5.84 -19.75
CA MET A 186 3.41 -5.63 -20.57
C MET A 186 3.38 -6.51 -21.82
N GLU A 187 4.53 -6.78 -22.44
CA GLU A 187 4.59 -7.72 -23.57
C GLU A 187 4.54 -9.17 -23.08
N GLY A 188 5.06 -9.46 -21.88
CA GLY A 188 4.88 -10.73 -21.19
C GLY A 188 3.41 -11.07 -20.96
N ASP A 189 2.64 -10.10 -20.49
CA ASP A 189 1.21 -10.23 -20.23
C ASP A 189 0.45 -10.62 -21.51
N ARG A 190 0.82 -10.06 -22.66
CA ARG A 190 0.26 -10.48 -23.97
C ARG A 190 0.59 -11.91 -24.36
N VAL A 191 1.77 -12.39 -23.99
CA VAL A 191 2.15 -13.80 -24.21
C VAL A 191 1.29 -14.72 -23.34
N LEU A 192 1.04 -14.33 -22.08
CA LEU A 192 0.18 -15.06 -21.14
C LEU A 192 -1.29 -15.09 -21.61
N GLU A 193 -1.83 -13.95 -22.03
CA GLU A 193 -3.15 -13.85 -22.66
C GLU A 193 -3.26 -14.78 -23.87
N ARG A 194 -2.23 -14.79 -24.72
CA ARG A 194 -2.23 -15.57 -25.96
C ARG A 194 -2.22 -17.06 -25.70
N ILE A 195 -1.38 -17.56 -24.79
CA ILE A 195 -1.39 -19.00 -24.45
C ILE A 195 -2.72 -19.40 -23.82
N GLY A 196 -3.32 -18.56 -22.97
CA GLY A 196 -4.64 -18.83 -22.38
C GLY A 196 -5.70 -19.00 -23.46
N ALA A 197 -5.74 -18.09 -24.42
CA ALA A 197 -6.63 -18.18 -25.57
C ALA A 197 -6.35 -19.41 -26.45
N THR A 198 -5.07 -19.77 -26.66
CA THR A 198 -4.69 -20.97 -27.43
C THR A 198 -5.15 -22.24 -26.72
N ILE A 199 -4.95 -22.35 -25.40
CA ILE A 199 -5.43 -23.48 -24.61
C ILE A 199 -6.95 -23.61 -24.77
N GLN A 200 -7.72 -22.52 -24.58
CA GLN A 200 -9.18 -22.56 -24.70
C GLN A 200 -9.68 -23.03 -26.08
N ARG A 201 -9.00 -22.63 -27.17
CA ARG A 201 -9.36 -23.12 -28.53
C ARG A 201 -9.02 -24.59 -28.74
N CYS A 202 -7.99 -25.08 -28.06
CA CYS A 202 -7.49 -26.43 -28.19
C CYS A 202 -8.20 -27.45 -27.30
N ILE A 203 -9.04 -27.05 -26.35
CA ILE A 203 -9.69 -27.98 -25.42
C ILE A 203 -11.20 -28.09 -25.68
N ARG A 204 -11.83 -29.16 -25.19
CA ARG A 204 -13.27 -29.36 -25.27
C ARG A 204 -13.97 -28.62 -24.13
N ARG A 205 -15.29 -28.46 -24.23
CA ARG A 205 -16.10 -27.84 -23.17
C ARG A 205 -16.10 -28.61 -21.84
N THR A 206 -15.78 -29.90 -21.89
CA THR A 206 -15.70 -30.78 -20.70
C THR A 206 -14.35 -30.72 -20.01
N ASP A 207 -13.35 -30.16 -20.68
CA ASP A 207 -11.99 -30.04 -20.18
C ASP A 207 -11.87 -28.72 -19.41
N TRP A 208 -10.94 -28.68 -18.46
CA TRP A 208 -10.78 -27.53 -17.59
C TRP A 208 -9.36 -27.01 -17.68
N ALA A 209 -9.22 -25.71 -17.97
CA ALA A 209 -7.94 -25.03 -18.09
C ALA A 209 -7.76 -23.97 -17.00
N PHE A 210 -6.53 -23.90 -16.47
CA PHE A 210 -6.19 -23.05 -15.35
C PHE A 210 -4.85 -22.36 -15.58
N ARG A 211 -4.72 -21.15 -15.05
CA ARG A 211 -3.40 -20.55 -14.79
C ARG A 211 -2.93 -21.03 -13.43
N TYR A 212 -1.90 -21.87 -13.43
CA TYR A 212 -1.40 -22.55 -12.23
C TYR A 212 -0.48 -21.64 -11.41
N GLY A 213 0.34 -20.81 -12.06
CA GLY A 213 1.13 -19.80 -11.38
C GLY A 213 2.11 -19.10 -12.32
N GLY A 214 2.18 -17.77 -12.29
CA GLY A 214 3.12 -17.01 -13.14
C GLY A 214 2.95 -17.32 -14.63
N GLU A 215 3.86 -18.14 -15.17
CA GLU A 215 3.96 -18.63 -16.56
C GLU A 215 3.54 -20.10 -16.74
N GLU A 216 3.04 -20.74 -15.69
CA GLU A 216 2.59 -22.14 -15.66
C GLU A 216 1.07 -22.26 -15.81
N PHE A 217 0.64 -23.27 -16.57
CA PHE A 217 -0.76 -23.55 -16.87
C PHE A 217 -1.05 -25.04 -16.65
N THR A 218 -2.29 -25.37 -16.29
CA THR A 218 -2.75 -26.76 -16.24
C THR A 218 -4.01 -26.95 -17.06
N VAL A 219 -4.14 -28.16 -17.61
CA VAL A 219 -5.40 -28.63 -18.17
C VAL A 219 -5.68 -30.02 -17.63
N PHE A 220 -6.84 -30.26 -17.03
CA PHE A 220 -7.29 -31.63 -16.78
C PHE A 220 -8.47 -31.97 -17.68
N MET A 221 -8.47 -33.22 -18.16
CA MET A 221 -9.39 -33.71 -19.18
C MET A 221 -10.07 -34.97 -18.65
N PRO A 222 -11.32 -34.83 -18.15
CA PRO A 222 -12.15 -35.97 -17.79
C PRO A 222 -12.35 -36.91 -18.97
N GLU A 223 -12.48 -38.20 -18.69
CA GLU A 223 -12.81 -39.24 -19.68
C GLU A 223 -11.83 -39.29 -20.87
N THR A 224 -10.56 -38.97 -20.60
CA THR A 224 -9.50 -38.88 -21.63
C THR A 224 -8.31 -39.74 -21.23
N GLU A 225 -7.87 -40.60 -22.15
CA GLU A 225 -6.68 -41.44 -22.00
C GLU A 225 -5.40 -40.68 -22.38
N GLY A 226 -4.24 -41.25 -22.02
CA GLY A 226 -2.94 -40.56 -22.17
C GLY A 226 -2.57 -40.25 -23.62
N ASP A 227 -2.92 -41.14 -24.55
CA ASP A 227 -2.69 -40.97 -26.00
C ASP A 227 -3.54 -39.83 -26.58
N GLN A 228 -4.82 -39.75 -26.17
CA GLN A 228 -5.72 -38.67 -26.54
C GLN A 228 -5.27 -37.33 -25.92
N ALA A 229 -4.76 -37.38 -24.70
CA ALA A 229 -4.18 -36.23 -24.03
C ALA A 229 -2.96 -35.69 -24.76
N GLU A 230 -2.12 -36.58 -25.30
CA GLU A 230 -0.94 -36.22 -26.09
C GLU A 230 -1.32 -35.49 -27.39
N VAL A 231 -2.38 -35.91 -28.07
CA VAL A 231 -2.91 -35.20 -29.25
C VAL A 231 -3.30 -33.76 -28.91
N VAL A 232 -3.97 -33.54 -27.78
CA VAL A 232 -4.36 -32.19 -27.33
C VAL A 232 -3.13 -31.36 -26.94
N ALA A 233 -2.19 -31.96 -26.21
CA ALA A 233 -0.96 -31.29 -25.80
C ALA A 233 -0.12 -30.85 -27.01
N GLU A 234 0.06 -31.72 -28.00
CA GLU A 234 0.79 -31.40 -29.23
C GLU A 234 0.08 -30.33 -30.06
N ARG A 235 -1.25 -30.34 -30.09
CA ARG A 235 -2.02 -29.24 -30.72
C ARG A 235 -1.76 -27.90 -30.03
N ILE A 236 -1.85 -27.84 -28.69
CA ILE A 236 -1.57 -26.62 -27.92
C ILE A 236 -0.15 -26.13 -28.22
N ARG A 237 0.84 -27.03 -28.16
CA ARG A 237 2.25 -26.73 -28.40
C ARG A 237 2.47 -26.17 -29.81
N ALA A 238 1.93 -26.84 -30.83
CA ALA A 238 2.09 -26.44 -32.22
C ALA A 238 1.40 -25.11 -32.53
N GLU A 239 0.17 -24.90 -32.04
CA GLU A 239 -0.55 -23.64 -32.24
C GLU A 239 0.16 -22.48 -31.55
N PHE A 240 0.63 -22.65 -30.31
CA PHE A 240 1.34 -21.59 -29.60
C PHE A 240 2.69 -21.25 -30.25
N ALA A 241 3.44 -22.25 -30.70
CA ALA A 241 4.70 -22.04 -31.43
C ALA A 241 4.50 -21.31 -32.78
N ALA A 242 3.29 -21.39 -33.36
CA ALA A 242 2.93 -20.67 -34.58
C ALA A 242 2.55 -19.20 -34.33
N GLU A 243 2.22 -18.80 -33.09
CA GLU A 243 1.91 -17.42 -32.75
C GLU A 243 3.14 -16.51 -32.95
N ARG A 244 2.90 -15.26 -33.36
CA ARG A 244 3.93 -14.26 -33.61
C ARG A 244 3.66 -13.02 -32.77
N PHE A 245 4.60 -12.71 -31.88
CA PHE A 245 4.57 -11.55 -31.02
C PHE A 245 5.42 -10.44 -31.63
N ARG A 246 4.93 -9.20 -31.59
CA ARG A 246 5.62 -8.02 -32.12
C ARG A 246 5.88 -7.01 -30.99
N PRO A 247 6.82 -7.31 -30.06
CA PRO A 247 7.08 -6.44 -28.92
C PRO A 247 7.71 -5.10 -29.33
N VAL A 248 8.36 -5.04 -30.48
CA VAL A 248 8.92 -3.80 -31.05
C VAL A 248 8.65 -3.74 -32.57
N PRO A 249 8.56 -2.53 -33.16
CA PRO A 249 8.34 -2.37 -34.60
C PRO A 249 9.37 -3.15 -35.44
N GLY A 250 8.89 -3.93 -36.41
CA GLY A 250 9.75 -4.66 -37.35
C GLY A 250 10.41 -5.93 -36.81
N ARG A 251 10.14 -6.34 -35.55
CA ARG A 251 10.67 -7.58 -34.98
C ARG A 251 9.55 -8.52 -34.57
N GLU A 252 9.55 -9.72 -35.14
CA GLU A 252 8.68 -10.81 -34.71
C GLU A 252 9.45 -11.82 -33.86
N VAL A 253 8.82 -12.27 -32.78
CA VAL A 253 9.34 -13.27 -31.86
C VAL A 253 8.27 -14.34 -31.67
N ALA A 254 8.67 -15.60 -31.66
CA ALA A 254 7.80 -16.71 -31.29
C ALA A 254 8.15 -17.20 -29.88
N LYS A 255 7.16 -17.76 -29.20
CA LYS A 255 7.35 -18.46 -27.92
C LYS A 255 6.89 -19.89 -28.04
N THR A 256 7.49 -20.75 -27.23
CA THR A 256 7.18 -22.17 -27.17
C THR A 256 6.82 -22.56 -25.75
N VAL A 257 6.29 -23.77 -25.60
CA VAL A 257 5.83 -24.31 -24.32
C VAL A 257 6.36 -25.72 -24.16
N SER A 258 6.78 -26.06 -22.95
CA SER A 258 7.10 -27.43 -22.56
C SER A 258 5.92 -28.03 -21.79
N ILE A 259 5.51 -29.25 -22.14
CA ILE A 259 4.29 -29.86 -21.59
C ILE A 259 4.60 -31.24 -21.00
N GLY A 260 4.15 -31.48 -19.78
CA GLY A 260 4.15 -32.79 -19.14
C GLY A 260 2.74 -33.37 -19.05
N ILE A 261 2.59 -34.66 -19.33
CA ILE A 261 1.31 -35.37 -19.27
C ILE A 261 1.37 -36.48 -18.24
N ALA A 262 0.36 -36.55 -17.38
CA ALA A 262 0.10 -37.70 -16.53
C ALA A 262 -1.34 -38.17 -16.71
N SER A 263 -1.55 -39.48 -16.80
CA SER A 263 -2.88 -40.09 -16.62
C SER A 263 -3.02 -40.58 -15.17
N TYR A 264 -4.16 -40.31 -14.56
CA TYR A 264 -4.48 -40.68 -13.18
C TYR A 264 -4.40 -42.20 -13.00
N ARG A 265 -3.87 -42.64 -11.85
CA ARG A 265 -3.76 -44.05 -11.50
C ARG A 265 -4.71 -44.34 -10.33
N PRO A 266 -5.51 -45.42 -10.38
CA PRO A 266 -6.41 -45.74 -9.27
C PRO A 266 -5.66 -45.85 -7.93
N GLY A 267 -6.20 -45.21 -6.89
CA GLY A 267 -5.62 -45.14 -5.55
C GLY A 267 -4.46 -44.14 -5.40
N GLU A 268 -4.17 -43.34 -6.42
CA GLU A 268 -3.11 -42.34 -6.36
C GLU A 268 -3.57 -41.05 -5.66
N ASP A 269 -2.69 -40.50 -4.82
CA ASP A 269 -2.91 -39.20 -4.18
C ASP A 269 -2.83 -38.05 -5.20
N MET A 270 -3.67 -37.02 -5.03
CA MET A 270 -3.71 -35.86 -5.93
C MET A 270 -2.33 -35.20 -6.08
N LYS A 271 -1.55 -35.11 -5.00
CA LYS A 271 -0.22 -34.49 -5.04
C LYS A 271 0.74 -35.31 -5.89
N ASP A 272 0.71 -36.63 -5.77
CA ASP A 272 1.56 -37.52 -6.56
C ASP A 272 1.17 -37.48 -8.05
N PHE A 273 -0.13 -37.38 -8.33
CA PHE A 273 -0.63 -37.20 -9.69
C PHE A 273 -0.08 -35.92 -10.34
N ILE A 274 -0.17 -34.78 -9.65
CA ILE A 274 0.37 -33.50 -10.11
C ILE A 274 1.90 -33.56 -10.25
N ASN A 275 2.60 -34.13 -9.26
CA ASN A 275 4.06 -34.26 -9.29
C ASN A 275 4.57 -35.09 -10.48
N ARG A 276 3.80 -36.08 -10.95
CA ARG A 276 4.15 -36.82 -12.16
C ARG A 276 4.07 -35.95 -13.41
N ALA A 277 3.00 -35.17 -13.56
CA ALA A 277 2.87 -34.23 -14.68
C ALA A 277 4.01 -33.19 -14.65
N ASP A 278 4.33 -32.66 -13.47
CA ASP A 278 5.46 -31.73 -13.26
C ASP A 278 6.79 -32.34 -13.67
N ARG A 279 7.07 -33.57 -13.23
CA ARG A 279 8.31 -34.26 -13.61
C ARG A 279 8.43 -34.41 -15.13
N PHE A 280 7.35 -34.75 -15.83
CA PHE A 280 7.38 -34.84 -17.28
C PHE A 280 7.54 -33.50 -17.97
N MET A 281 6.92 -32.43 -17.46
CA MET A 281 7.13 -31.07 -17.96
C MET A 281 8.59 -30.64 -17.80
N TYR A 282 9.18 -30.95 -16.65
CA TYR A 282 10.58 -30.70 -16.38
C TYR A 282 11.52 -31.53 -17.29
N GLU A 283 11.16 -32.78 -17.60
CA GLU A 283 11.87 -33.57 -18.61
C GLU A 283 11.79 -32.95 -20.01
N ALA A 284 10.62 -32.44 -20.43
CA ALA A 284 10.48 -31.71 -21.69
C ALA A 284 11.41 -30.49 -21.75
N LYS A 285 11.51 -29.72 -20.66
CA LYS A 285 12.47 -28.61 -20.56
C LYS A 285 13.92 -29.08 -20.71
N LYS A 286 14.29 -30.20 -20.07
CA LYS A 286 15.65 -30.77 -20.13
C LYS A 286 16.02 -31.32 -21.50
N ARG A 287 15.05 -31.87 -22.23
CA ARG A 287 15.26 -32.47 -23.56
C ARG A 287 15.31 -31.44 -24.70
N GLY A 288 15.35 -30.15 -24.38
CA GLY A 288 15.46 -29.09 -25.38
C GLY A 288 14.23 -28.21 -25.54
N LYS A 289 13.27 -28.28 -24.60
CA LYS A 289 12.05 -27.45 -24.58
C LYS A 289 11.14 -27.72 -25.79
N ASN A 290 10.07 -26.92 -25.96
CA ASN A 290 9.13 -27.01 -27.09
C ASN A 290 8.72 -28.46 -27.44
N GLN A 291 8.36 -29.24 -26.43
CA GLN A 291 7.98 -30.64 -26.61
C GLN A 291 7.02 -31.11 -25.54
N VAL A 292 6.34 -32.22 -25.84
CA VAL A 292 5.51 -32.95 -24.91
C VAL A 292 6.30 -34.14 -24.35
N CYS A 293 6.15 -34.40 -23.07
CA CYS A 293 6.67 -35.61 -22.41
C CYS A 293 5.56 -36.27 -21.59
N SER A 294 5.54 -37.60 -21.60
CA SER A 294 4.55 -38.44 -20.92
C SER A 294 5.23 -39.73 -20.44
N SER A 295 4.56 -40.50 -19.56
CA SER A 295 4.91 -41.92 -19.43
C SER A 295 4.37 -42.66 -20.64
N ALA A 296 5.27 -43.14 -21.50
CA ALA A 296 4.97 -44.11 -22.55
C ALA A 296 4.25 -45.35 -22.00
#